data_AF-A0A0J7JUR1-F1
#
_entry.id   AF-A0A0J7JUR1-F1
#
_cell.length_a   1.000
_cell.length_b   1.000
_cell.length_c   1.000
_cell.angle_alpha   90.00
_cell.angle_beta   90.00
_cell.angle_gamma   90.00
#
_symmetry.space_group_name_H-M   'P 1'
#
loop_
_entity.id
_entity.type
_entity.pdbx_description
1 polymer ?
#
loop_
_entity_poly.entity_id
_entity_poly.type
_entity_poly.pdbx_seq_one_letter_code
_entity_poly.pdbx_strand_id
1 'polypeptide(L)'
;MVMVYGLYGSRALIVTKDKNVYALDYNKVDLKIGDTDIDLYPQKIEELCGKNIKTFACNSCFILALTEEGEIRLISDFTAILSPKLFLGSK
;
A
#
# COMPACT_ATOMS: atom_id res chain seq x y z
N MET A 1 8.76 8.97 5.24
CA MET A 1 7.67 9.72 4.58
C MET A 1 6.37 9.00 4.85
N VAL A 2 5.26 9.73 5.05
CA VAL A 2 3.93 9.12 5.21
C VAL A 2 2.95 9.85 4.29
N MET A 3 2.11 9.09 3.59
CA MET A 3 0.95 9.60 2.85
C MET A 3 -0.31 8.97 3.43
N VAL A 4 -1.30 9.79 3.78
CA VAL A 4 -2.63 9.33 4.20
C VAL A 4 -3.60 9.57 3.05
N TYR A 5 -4.42 8.58 2.73
CA TYR A 5 -5.37 8.61 1.62
C TYR A 5 -6.62 7.77 1.94
N GLY A 6 -7.55 7.73 0.99
CA GLY A 6 -8.84 7.06 1.17
C GLY A 6 -9.85 7.90 1.96
N LEU A 7 -11.12 7.46 1.92
CA LEU A 7 -12.21 8.16 2.60
C LEU A 7 -11.93 8.21 4.10
N TYR A 8 -12.07 9.39 4.70
CA TYR A 8 -11.80 9.67 6.11
C TYR A 8 -10.37 9.32 6.58
N GLY A 9 -9.39 9.24 5.67
CA GLY A 9 -8.00 8.90 6.02
C GLY A 9 -7.83 7.46 6.49
N SER A 10 -8.69 6.56 5.99
CA SER A 10 -8.69 5.14 6.35
C SER A 10 -7.47 4.35 5.88
N ARG A 11 -6.61 4.94 5.04
CA ARG A 11 -5.41 4.26 4.50
C ARG A 11 -4.17 5.11 4.62
N ALA A 12 -3.02 4.45 4.77
CA ALA A 12 -1.74 5.11 4.78
C ALA A 12 -0.66 4.31 4.03
N LEU A 13 0.25 5.03 3.39
CA LEU A 13 1.53 4.52 2.92
C LEU A 13 2.65 5.09 3.78
N ILE A 14 3.55 4.20 4.21
CA ILE A 14 4.64 4.53 5.12
C ILE A 14 5.95 4.10 4.47
N VAL A 15 6.87 5.04 4.32
CA VAL A 15 8.25 4.79 3.91
C VAL A 15 9.16 4.98 5.11
N THR A 16 9.83 3.91 5.49
CA THR A 16 10.75 3.84 6.62
C THR A 16 12.18 4.24 6.21
N LYS A 17 13.05 4.48 7.20
CA LYS A 17 14.44 4.94 6.95
C LYS A 17 15.29 3.91 6.22
N ASP A 18 15.02 2.62 6.42
CA ASP A 18 15.62 1.49 5.73
C ASP A 18 15.00 1.25 4.34
N LYS A 19 14.23 2.22 3.83
CA LYS A 19 13.66 2.25 2.47
C LYS A 19 12.63 1.14 2.21
N ASN A 20 12.05 0.58 3.27
CA ASN A 20 10.89 -0.28 3.16
C ASN A 20 9.62 0.54 3.01
N VAL A 21 8.63 -0.02 2.33
CA VAL A 21 7.34 0.62 2.08
C VAL A 21 6.23 -0.28 2.60
N TYR A 22 5.33 0.30 3.37
CA TYR A 22 4.20 -0.40 3.99
C TYR A 22 2.88 0.29 3.65
N ALA A 23 1.83 -0.49 3.46
CA ALA A 23 0.45 -0.05 3.39
C ALA A 23 -0.29 -0.40 4.69
N LEU A 24 -1.13 0.51 5.13
CA LEU A 24 -2.09 0.31 6.21
C LEU A 24 -3.49 0.56 5.67
N ASP A 25 -4.42 -0.36 5.90
CA ASP A 25 -5.84 -0.20 5.51
C ASP A 25 -6.75 -0.52 6.70
N TYR A 26 -7.33 0.53 7.26
CA TYR A 26 -8.27 0.43 8.37
C TYR A 26 -9.59 -0.23 7.97
N ASN A 27 -9.94 -0.32 6.69
CA ASN A 27 -11.16 -1.01 6.27
C ASN A 27 -10.96 -2.54 6.21
N LYS A 28 -9.73 -3.01 6.35
CA LYS A 28 -9.36 -4.43 6.45
C LYS A 28 -8.97 -4.82 7.87
N VAL A 29 -9.60 -4.22 8.88
CA VAL A 29 -9.48 -4.81 10.22
C VAL A 29 -10.11 -6.18 10.16
N ASP A 30 -9.33 -7.21 10.51
CA ASP A 30 -9.90 -8.50 10.86
C ASP A 30 -10.70 -8.29 12.15
N LEU A 31 -11.98 -7.96 12.00
CA LEU A 31 -12.98 -7.91 13.07
C LEU A 31 -13.17 -9.34 13.59
N LYS A 32 -12.19 -9.90 14.29
CA LYS A 32 -12.44 -11.00 15.21
C LYS A 32 -13.34 -10.41 16.27
N ILE A 33 -14.64 -10.64 16.21
CA ILE A 33 -15.62 -10.14 17.18
C ILE A 33 -15.50 -10.99 18.45
N GLY A 34 -14.92 -10.42 19.50
CA GLY A 34 -14.79 -11.03 20.83
C GLY A 34 -13.62 -10.46 21.62
N ASP A 35 -13.85 -9.33 22.30
CA ASP A 35 -12.93 -8.67 23.26
C ASP A 35 -11.57 -8.15 22.73
N THR A 36 -11.52 -7.73 21.47
CA THR A 36 -10.33 -7.94 20.64
C THR A 36 -9.58 -6.66 20.28
N ASP A 37 -8.30 -6.63 20.62
CA ASP A 37 -7.31 -5.69 20.09
C ASP A 37 -7.45 -5.54 18.57
N ILE A 38 -7.62 -4.31 18.10
CA ILE A 38 -7.65 -3.97 16.67
C ILE A 38 -6.21 -4.10 16.15
N ASP A 39 -5.88 -5.31 15.73
CA ASP A 39 -4.56 -5.68 15.22
C ASP A 39 -4.37 -5.13 13.78
N LEU A 40 -4.03 -3.86 13.69
CA LEU A 40 -3.68 -3.18 12.45
C LEU A 40 -2.21 -3.47 12.08
N TYR A 41 -1.99 -4.51 11.27
CA TYR A 41 -0.66 -4.86 10.78
C TYR A 41 -0.32 -4.13 9.46
N PRO A 42 0.72 -3.28 9.42
CA PRO A 42 1.22 -2.71 8.18
C PRO A 42 1.70 -3.82 7.23
N GLN A 43 1.20 -3.82 5.99
CA GLN A 43 1.57 -4.78 4.97
C GLN A 43 2.71 -4.24 4.12
N LYS A 44 3.81 -5.00 4.01
CA LYS A 44 4.97 -4.58 3.24
C LYS A 44 4.72 -4.72 1.74
N ILE A 45 5.07 -3.68 0.97
CA ILE A 45 4.97 -3.64 -0.50
C ILE A 45 6.37 -3.90 -1.07
N GLU A 46 6.71 -5.17 -1.28
CA GLU A 46 8.06 -5.58 -1.68
C GLU A 46 8.51 -4.94 -3.00
N GLU A 47 7.59 -4.69 -3.94
CA GLU A 47 7.91 -4.06 -5.24
C GLU A 47 8.51 -2.65 -5.12
N LEU A 48 8.12 -1.90 -4.07
CA LEU A 48 8.62 -0.55 -3.83
C LEU A 48 9.82 -0.50 -2.88
N CYS A 49 10.13 -1.60 -2.20
CA CYS A 49 11.20 -1.59 -1.21
C CYS A 49 12.56 -1.37 -1.89
N GLY A 50 13.39 -0.52 -1.28
CA GLY A 50 14.71 -0.15 -1.81
C GLY A 50 14.68 0.80 -3.00
N LYS A 51 13.50 1.23 -3.49
CA LYS A 51 13.36 2.11 -4.66
C LYS A 51 13.47 3.61 -4.37
N ASN A 52 14.01 4.01 -3.21
CA ASN A 52 14.21 5.42 -2.82
C ASN A 52 13.00 6.31 -3.14
N ILE A 53 11.85 6.04 -2.52
CA ILE A 53 10.62 6.79 -2.86
C ILE A 53 10.75 8.24 -2.41
N LYS A 54 10.59 9.15 -3.38
CA LYS A 54 10.60 10.60 -3.20
C LYS A 54 9.26 11.14 -2.76
N THR A 55 8.19 10.72 -3.46
CA THR A 55 6.81 11.11 -3.13
C THR A 55 5.81 10.12 -3.70
N PHE A 56 4.55 10.29 -3.28
CA PHE A 56 3.41 9.59 -3.83
C PHE A 56 2.39 10.59 -4.37
N ALA A 57 1.58 10.14 -5.32
CA ALA A 57 0.31 10.75 -5.70
C ALA A 57 -0.75 9.65 -5.73
N CYS A 58 -1.97 9.93 -5.31
CA CYS A 58 -3.03 8.94 -5.30
C CYS A 58 -4.35 9.52 -5.79
N ASN A 59 -5.20 8.65 -6.32
CA ASN A 59 -6.63 8.88 -6.40
C ASN A 59 -7.38 7.78 -5.63
N SER A 60 -8.68 7.64 -5.85
CA SER A 60 -9.50 6.62 -5.18
C SER A 60 -9.16 5.18 -5.56
N CYS A 61 -8.43 4.94 -6.65
CA CYS A 61 -8.27 3.61 -7.27
C CYS A 61 -6.81 3.20 -7.52
N PHE A 62 -5.88 4.15 -7.57
CA PHE A 62 -4.47 3.88 -7.80
C PHE A 62 -3.56 4.90 -7.10
N ILE A 63 -2.32 4.45 -6.92
CA ILE A 63 -1.23 5.21 -6.34
C ILE A 63 -0.07 5.21 -7.34
N LEU A 64 0.54 6.37 -7.51
CA LEU A 64 1.77 6.57 -8.24
C LEU A 64 2.89 6.85 -7.24
N ALA A 65 4.00 6.11 -7.35
CA ALA A 65 5.21 6.34 -6.59
C ALA A 65 6.29 6.92 -7.50
N LEU A 66 6.82 8.08 -7.15
CA LEU A 66 7.96 8.70 -7.83
C LEU A 66 9.23 8.37 -7.03
N THR A 67 10.25 7.83 -7.69
CA THR A 67 11.55 7.60 -7.06
C THR A 67 12.47 8.81 -7.20
N GLU A 68 13.54 8.86 -6.40
CA GLU A 68 14.58 9.89 -6.55
C GLU A 68 15.29 9.83 -7.91
N GLU A 69 15.32 8.65 -8.55
CA GLU A 69 15.87 8.44 -9.89
C GLU A 69 14.93 8.92 -11.01
N GLY A 70 13.71 9.38 -10.67
CA GLY A 70 12.73 9.87 -11.63
C GLY A 70 11.84 8.79 -12.26
N GLU A 71 11.88 7.56 -11.75
CA GLU A 71 11.00 6.48 -12.20
C GLU A 71 9.61 6.63 -11.56
N ILE A 72 8.56 6.37 -12.35
CA ILE A 72 7.17 6.34 -11.87
C ILE A 72 6.69 4.89 -11.85
N ARG A 73 6.20 4.44 -10.69
CA ARG A 73 5.55 3.13 -10.53
C ARG A 73 4.06 3.28 -10.21
N LEU A 74 3.23 2.57 -10.95
CA LEU A 74 1.80 2.49 -10.73
C LEU A 74 1.47 1.31 -9.83
N ILE A 75 0.73 1.58 -8.77
CA ILE A 75 0.20 0.59 -7.84
C ILE A 75 -1.32 0.70 -7.91
N SER A 76 -1.98 -0.34 -8.39
CA SER A 76 -3.44 -0.44 -8.36
C SER A 76 -3.91 -0.88 -6.97
N ASP A 77 -4.96 -0.24 -6.47
CA ASP A 77 -5.44 -0.39 -5.09
C ASP A 77 -5.95 -1.82 -4.81
N PHE A 78 -5.14 -2.60 -4.09
CA PHE A 78 -5.40 -3.62 -3.06
C PHE A 78 -6.58 -4.63 -3.11
N THR A 79 -7.18 -4.92 -4.27
CA THR A 79 -7.76 -6.26 -4.52
C THR A 79 -6.79 -7.20 -5.23
N ALA A 80 -5.88 -6.68 -6.07
CA ALA A 80 -5.00 -7.49 -6.91
C ALA A 80 -3.65 -7.86 -6.24
N ILE A 81 -3.10 -7.02 -5.36
CA ILE A 81 -1.76 -7.23 -4.77
C ILE A 81 -1.75 -8.37 -3.73
N LEU A 82 -2.91 -8.68 -3.15
CA LEU A 82 -3.09 -9.80 -2.20
C LEU A 82 -3.72 -11.05 -2.82
N SER A 83 -3.98 -11.01 -4.14
CA SER A 83 -4.50 -12.14 -4.91
C SER A 83 -3.49 -12.51 -6.00
N PRO A 84 -2.45 -13.32 -5.73
CA PRO A 84 -1.54 -13.81 -6.77
C PRO A 84 -2.23 -14.66 -7.87
N LYS A 85 -3.55 -14.91 -7.76
CA LYS A 85 -4.29 -15.85 -8.60
C LYS A 85 -5.03 -15.26 -9.82
N LEU A 86 -4.84 -13.99 -10.18
CA LEU A 86 -5.54 -13.41 -11.35
C LEU A 86 -4.66 -13.02 -12.55
N PHE A 87 -3.36 -13.31 -12.52
CA PHE A 87 -2.58 -13.40 -13.78
C PHE A 87 -2.66 -14.81 -14.34
N LEU A 88 -3.87 -15.25 -14.69
CA LEU A 88 -4.09 -16.40 -15.57
C LEU A 88 -4.69 -15.88 -16.87
N GLY A 89 -3.83 -15.84 -17.90
CA GLY A 89 -4.22 -15.96 -19.29
C GLY A 89 -4.82 -14.72 -19.95
N SER A 90 -4.01 -14.04 -20.74
CA SER A 90 -4.43 -13.69 -22.10
C SER A 90 -3.20 -13.83 -22.99
N LYS A 91 -3.37 -14.68 -24.01
CA LYS A 91 -2.37 -15.05 -25.02
C LYS A 91 -1.81 -13.84 -25.75
#